data_AF-A0A354S8T1-F1
#
_entry.id   AF-A0A354S8T1-F1
#
_cell.length_a   1.000
_cell.length_b   1.000
_cell.length_c   1.000
_cell.angle_alpha   90.00
_cell.angle_beta   90.00
_cell.angle_gamma   90.00
#
_symmetry.space_group_name_H-M   'P 1'
#
loop_
_entity.id
_entity.type
_entity.pdbx_description
1 polymer ?
#
loop_
_entity_poly.entity_id
_entity_poly.type
_entity_poly.pdbx_seq_one_letter_code
_entity_poly.pdbx_strand_id
1 'polypeptide(L)'
;MATDMESLRAKADAGTLTVVEVDAMISAHAAMTSADATKPEDIKPSFEGYAEAYLTQLQDLRETITTQASREARLDAFNAALTTCVACHQEHCPGPISRIEKIKVQP
;
A
#
# COMPACT_ATOMS: atom_id res chain seq x y z
N MET A 1 17.79 -4.80 -0.50
CA MET A 1 17.42 -3.57 -1.23
C MET A 1 15.91 -3.46 -1.15
N ALA A 2 15.39 -2.43 -0.51
CA ALA A 2 13.95 -2.16 -0.56
C ALA A 2 13.62 -1.79 -2.02
N THR A 3 12.76 -2.56 -2.68
CA THR A 3 12.25 -2.20 -3.99
C THR A 3 11.51 -0.87 -3.85
N ASP A 4 11.90 0.15 -4.61
CA ASP A 4 11.20 1.42 -4.57
C ASP A 4 9.77 1.28 -5.15
N MET A 5 8.88 2.16 -4.71
CA MET A 5 7.47 2.09 -5.08
C MET A 5 7.25 2.38 -6.57
N GLU A 6 8.17 3.13 -7.21
CA GLU A 6 8.16 3.39 -8.65
C GLU A 6 8.39 2.11 -9.47
N SER A 7 9.32 1.26 -9.06
CA SER A 7 9.54 -0.06 -9.66
C SER A 7 8.32 -0.97 -9.47
N LEU A 8 7.69 -0.93 -8.30
CA LEU A 8 6.49 -1.74 -8.00
C LEU A 8 5.30 -1.29 -8.85
N ARG A 9 5.12 0.03 -9.01
CA ARG A 9 4.15 0.62 -9.96
C ARG A 9 4.37 0.11 -11.38
N ALA A 10 5.60 0.19 -11.89
CA ALA A 10 5.90 -0.24 -13.26
C ALA A 10 5.57 -1.73 -13.48
N LYS A 11 5.81 -2.57 -12.47
CA LYS A 11 5.46 -4.00 -12.50
C LYS A 11 3.95 -4.24 -12.40
N ALA A 12 3.25 -3.46 -11.58
CA ALA A 12 1.79 -3.50 -11.53
C ALA A 12 1.18 -3.14 -12.90
N ASP A 13 1.60 -2.01 -13.48
CA ASP A 13 1.19 -1.54 -14.82
C ASP A 13 1.43 -2.62 -15.89
N ALA A 14 2.62 -3.23 -15.88
CA ALA A 14 3.01 -4.30 -16.81
C ALA A 14 2.34 -5.66 -16.53
N GLY A 15 1.65 -5.81 -15.39
CA GLY A 15 1.06 -7.07 -14.95
C GLY A 15 2.09 -8.14 -14.54
N THR A 16 3.31 -7.74 -14.20
CA THR A 16 4.44 -8.61 -13.83
C THR A 16 4.77 -8.59 -12.33
N LEU A 17 3.98 -7.87 -11.53
CA LEU A 17 4.11 -7.85 -10.07
C LEU A 17 3.91 -9.26 -9.50
N THR A 18 4.79 -9.66 -8.59
CA THR A 18 4.84 -11.01 -8.03
C THR A 18 4.43 -11.06 -6.55
N VAL A 19 4.03 -12.25 -6.08
CA VAL A 19 3.73 -12.50 -4.66
C VAL A 19 4.92 -12.14 -3.75
N VAL A 20 6.15 -12.47 -4.16
CA VAL A 20 7.35 -12.17 -3.37
C VAL A 20 7.53 -10.67 -3.15
N GLU A 21 7.18 -9.86 -4.15
CA GLU A 21 7.29 -8.40 -4.05
C GLU A 21 6.20 -7.81 -3.16
N VAL A 22 4.97 -8.33 -3.25
CA VAL A 22 3.88 -7.93 -2.35
C VAL A 22 4.16 -8.39 -0.91
N ASP A 23 4.71 -9.59 -0.71
CA ASP A 23 5.14 -10.08 0.61
C ASP A 23 6.24 -9.20 1.21
N ALA A 24 7.16 -8.71 0.39
CA ALA A 24 8.17 -7.74 0.80
C ALA A 24 7.54 -6.39 1.20
N MET A 25 6.51 -5.92 0.48
CA MET A 25 5.75 -4.73 0.86
C MET A 25 5.03 -4.91 2.20
N ILE A 26 4.33 -6.03 2.40
CA ILE A 26 3.64 -6.34 3.66
C ILE A 26 4.66 -6.34 4.80
N SER A 27 5.78 -7.04 4.63
CA SER A 27 6.84 -7.13 5.65
C SER A 27 7.44 -5.78 5.99
N ALA A 28 7.64 -4.90 5.00
CA ALA A 28 8.19 -3.56 5.21
C ALA A 28 7.23 -2.64 5.99
N HIS A 29 5.92 -2.92 5.97
CA HIS A 29 4.90 -2.09 6.60
C HIS A 29 4.19 -2.77 7.79
N ALA A 30 4.52 -4.03 8.10
CA ALA A 30 3.86 -4.81 9.16
C ALA A 30 3.94 -4.15 10.54
N ALA A 31 4.99 -3.37 10.80
CA ALA A 31 5.17 -2.65 12.06
C ALA A 31 4.27 -1.40 12.19
N MET A 32 3.52 -1.00 11.15
CA MET A 32 2.67 0.19 11.22
C MET A 32 1.56 0.08 12.27
N THR A 33 1.03 -1.12 12.51
CA THR A 33 -0.06 -1.33 13.49
C THR A 33 0.41 -1.30 14.94
N SER A 34 1.72 -1.44 15.17
CA SER A 34 2.34 -1.41 16.50
C SER A 34 3.34 -0.27 16.68
N ALA A 35 3.40 0.65 15.72
CA ALA A 35 4.32 1.77 15.77
C ALA A 35 3.82 2.83 16.75
N ASP A 36 4.63 3.11 17.77
CA ASP A 36 4.39 4.24 18.67
C ASP A 36 4.71 5.56 17.99
N ALA A 37 3.82 6.55 18.16
CA ALA A 37 4.12 7.92 17.78
C ALA A 37 5.32 8.42 18.59
N THR A 38 6.25 9.13 17.93
CA THR A 38 7.26 9.91 18.66
C THR A 38 6.62 11.02 19.51
N LYS A 39 5.41 11.45 19.15
CA LYS A 39 4.55 12.38 19.89
C LYS A 39 3.14 11.79 19.97
N PRO A 40 2.79 11.09 21.07
CA PRO A 40 1.51 10.40 21.21
C PRO A 40 0.28 11.29 20.99
N GLU A 41 0.41 12.59 21.28
CA GLU A 41 -0.61 13.61 21.02
C GLU A 41 -0.90 13.86 19.54
N ASP A 42 0.02 13.49 18.63
CA ASP A 42 -0.11 13.69 17.19
C ASP A 42 -0.79 12.50 16.48
N ILE A 43 -0.92 11.33 17.14
CA ILE A 43 -1.65 10.18 16.59
C ILE A 43 -3.12 10.26 17.01
N LYS A 44 -4.01 10.33 16.01
CA LYS A 44 -5.45 10.19 16.25
C LYS A 44 -5.81 8.70 16.35
N PRO A 45 -6.92 8.35 17.05
CA PRO A 45 -7.40 6.96 17.15
C PRO A 45 -7.63 6.24 15.81
N SER A 46 -7.81 6.98 14.71
CA SER A 46 -8.00 6.39 13.37
C SER A 46 -6.72 5.85 12.73
N PHE A 47 -5.52 6.15 13.27
CA PHE A 47 -4.25 5.71 12.70
C PHE A 47 -4.15 4.18 12.59
N GLU A 48 -4.49 3.47 13.67
CA GLU A 48 -4.46 2.01 13.71
C GLU A 48 -5.41 1.41 12.65
N GLY A 49 -6.63 1.95 12.55
CA GLY A 49 -7.59 1.52 11.53
C GLY A 49 -7.11 1.74 10.09
N TYR A 50 -6.38 2.83 9.81
CA TYR A 50 -5.76 3.04 8.50
C TYR A 50 -4.61 2.07 8.23
N ALA A 51 -3.78 1.78 9.24
CA ALA A 51 -2.68 0.83 9.12
C ALA A 51 -3.21 -0.60 8.85
N GLU A 52 -4.21 -1.03 9.59
CA GLU A 52 -4.90 -2.31 9.37
C GLU A 52 -5.53 -2.38 7.98
N ALA A 53 -6.29 -1.36 7.58
CA ALA A 53 -6.92 -1.30 6.27
C ALA A 53 -5.88 -1.40 5.15
N TYR A 54 -4.72 -0.75 5.27
CA TYR A 54 -3.66 -0.82 4.27
C TYR A 54 -3.06 -2.22 4.17
N LEU A 55 -2.77 -2.87 5.30
CA LEU A 55 -2.26 -4.24 5.31
C LEU A 55 -3.27 -5.23 4.73
N THR A 56 -4.57 -5.05 5.01
CA THR A 56 -5.64 -5.83 4.36
C THR A 56 -5.65 -5.64 2.85
N GLN A 57 -5.54 -4.41 2.34
CA GLN A 57 -5.48 -4.18 0.89
C GLN A 57 -4.25 -4.82 0.23
N LEU A 58 -3.11 -4.91 0.92
CA LEU A 58 -1.95 -5.64 0.42
C LEU A 58 -2.18 -7.16 0.43
N GLN A 59 -2.92 -7.70 1.39
CA GLN A 59 -3.33 -9.11 1.41
C GLN A 59 -4.27 -9.42 0.24
N ASP A 60 -5.25 -8.55 -0.03
CA ASP A 60 -6.15 -8.67 -1.17
C ASP A 60 -5.37 -8.66 -2.50
N LEU A 61 -4.44 -7.71 -2.67
CA LEU A 61 -3.54 -7.67 -3.82
C LEU A 61 -2.74 -8.97 -3.96
N ARG A 62 -2.15 -9.48 -2.88
CA ARG A 62 -1.43 -10.74 -2.87
C ARG A 62 -2.30 -11.91 -3.32
N GLU A 63 -3.56 -11.95 -2.90
CA GLU A 63 -4.54 -12.97 -3.29
C GLU A 63 -4.87 -12.88 -4.78
N THR A 64 -5.07 -11.68 -5.32
CA THR A 64 -5.33 -11.51 -6.78
C THR A 64 -4.18 -12.00 -7.65
N ILE A 65 -2.93 -11.88 -7.19
CA ILE A 65 -1.76 -12.42 -7.88
C ILE A 65 -1.72 -13.95 -7.73
N THR A 66 -1.91 -14.47 -6.52
CA THR A 66 -1.89 -15.91 -6.22
C THR A 66 -2.94 -16.69 -7.01
N THR A 67 -4.14 -16.13 -7.12
CA THR A 67 -5.27 -16.74 -7.84
C THR A 67 -5.25 -16.48 -9.35
N GLN A 68 -4.23 -15.77 -9.85
CA GLN A 68 -4.09 -15.39 -11.26
C GLN A 68 -5.33 -14.63 -11.79
N ALA A 69 -5.88 -13.71 -10.99
CA ALA A 69 -7.00 -12.86 -11.38
C ALA A 69 -6.70 -12.05 -12.66
N SER A 70 -7.68 -11.33 -13.20
CA SER A 70 -7.45 -10.48 -14.38
C SER A 70 -6.42 -9.38 -14.08
N ARG A 71 -5.77 -8.85 -15.13
CA ARG A 71 -4.87 -7.69 -14.98
C ARG A 71 -5.60 -6.52 -14.32
N GLU A 72 -6.83 -6.24 -14.75
CA GLU A 72 -7.68 -5.19 -14.19
C GLU A 72 -7.91 -5.39 -12.68
N ALA A 73 -8.31 -6.59 -12.24
CA ALA A 73 -8.52 -6.89 -10.82
C ALA A 73 -7.25 -6.69 -9.98
N ARG A 74 -6.08 -7.02 -10.53
CA ARG A 74 -4.78 -6.76 -9.87
C ARG A 74 -4.47 -5.26 -9.77
N LEU A 75 -4.78 -4.48 -10.81
CA LEU A 75 -4.59 -3.03 -10.82
C LEU A 75 -5.52 -2.34 -9.84
N ASP A 76 -6.78 -2.78 -9.76
CA ASP A 76 -7.75 -2.28 -8.78
C ASP A 76 -7.29 -2.53 -7.35
N ALA A 77 -6.86 -3.76 -7.04
CA ALA A 77 -6.33 -4.10 -5.72
C ALA A 77 -5.07 -3.28 -5.37
N PHE A 78 -4.17 -3.08 -6.33
CA PHE A 78 -2.98 -2.24 -6.13
C PHE A 78 -3.36 -0.78 -5.87
N ASN A 79 -4.29 -0.21 -6.65
CA ASN A 79 -4.78 1.15 -6.47
C ASN A 79 -5.57 1.34 -5.16
N ALA A 80 -6.26 0.29 -4.69
CA ALA A 80 -6.95 0.31 -3.41
C ALA A 80 -5.95 0.44 -2.24
N ALA A 81 -4.85 -0.32 -2.27
CA ALA A 81 -3.76 -0.18 -1.30
C ALA A 81 -3.19 1.25 -1.29
N LEU A 82 -2.88 1.82 -2.46
CA LEU A 82 -2.38 3.20 -2.58
C LEU A 82 -3.39 4.25 -2.09
N THR A 83 -4.68 4.00 -2.28
CA THR A 83 -5.74 4.91 -1.82
C THR A 83 -5.78 4.96 -0.30
N THR A 84 -5.60 3.82 0.38
CA THR A 84 -5.46 3.81 1.84
C THR A 84 -4.19 4.52 2.31
N CYS A 85 -3.07 4.40 1.58
CA CYS A 85 -1.86 5.18 1.87
C CYS A 85 -2.15 6.68 1.85
N VAL A 86 -2.83 7.17 0.81
CA VAL A 86 -3.19 8.59 0.69
C VAL A 86 -4.14 9.02 1.80
N ALA A 87 -5.16 8.22 2.13
CA ALA A 87 -6.12 8.56 3.18
C ALA A 87 -5.44 8.74 4.55
N CYS A 88 -4.54 7.82 4.91
CA CYS A 88 -3.76 7.93 6.14
C CYS A 88 -2.88 9.20 6.16
N HIS A 89 -2.20 9.48 5.04
CA HIS A 89 -1.36 10.68 4.91
C HIS A 89 -2.16 11.99 4.89
N GLN A 90 -3.39 12.00 4.40
CA GLN A 90 -4.25 13.19 4.45
C GLN A 90 -4.68 13.51 5.89
N GLU A 91 -4.95 12.49 6.70
CA GLU A 91 -5.50 12.67 8.06
C GLU A 91 -4.45 12.87 9.15
N HIS A 92 -3.29 12.21 9.05
CA HIS A 92 -2.33 12.14 10.17
C HIS A 92 -1.02 12.85 9.91
N CYS A 93 -0.47 12.74 8.70
CA CYS A 93 0.78 13.38 8.36
C CYS A 93 0.82 13.61 6.85
N PRO A 94 0.74 14.88 6.37
CA PRO A 94 0.86 15.22 4.96
C PRO A 94 2.30 14.97 4.53
N GLY A 95 2.65 13.69 4.40
CA GLY A 95 3.88 13.20 3.85
C GLY A 95 3.87 13.43 2.33
N PRO A 96 4.52 12.56 1.55
CA PRO A 96 4.69 12.78 0.12
C PRO A 96 3.43 12.38 -0.68
N ILE A 97 2.24 12.91 -0.35
CA ILE A 97 0.95 12.59 -1.00
C ILE A 97 1.06 12.73 -2.53
N SER A 98 1.64 13.84 -3.00
CA SER A 98 1.84 14.11 -4.43
C SER A 98 2.74 13.09 -5.14
N ARG A 99 3.60 12.38 -4.41
CA ARG A 99 4.40 11.26 -4.94
C ARG A 99 3.58 9.97 -4.96
N ILE A 100 2.77 9.72 -3.93
CA ILE A 100 1.90 8.54 -3.84
C ILE A 100 0.85 8.55 -4.96
N GLU A 101 0.26 9.70 -5.26
CA GLU A 101 -0.72 9.81 -6.35
C GLU A 101 -0.13 9.48 -7.73
N LYS A 102 1.16 9.78 -7.95
CA LYS A 102 1.88 9.41 -9.18
C LYS A 102 2.13 7.91 -9.29
N ILE A 103 2.02 7.16 -8.20
CA ILE A 103 2.19 5.71 -8.16
C ILE A 103 0.91 5.00 -8.65
N LYS A 104 -0.25 5.67 -8.62
CA LYS A 104 -1.49 5.08 -9.16
C LYS A 104 -1.33 4.67 -10.63
N VAL A 105 -1.93 3.53 -10.94
CA VAL A 105 -1.88 2.85 -12.25
C VAL A 105 -3.23 2.99 -12.94
N GLN A 106 -3.25 3.05 -14.27
CA GLN A 106 -4.48 3.13 -15.04
C GLN A 106 -4.91 1.70 -15.46
N PRO A 107 -6.19 1.33 -15.32
CA PRO A 107 -6.72 0.03 -15.77
C PRO A 107 -6.38 -0.30 -17.24
#